data_AF-A0A7V9ENY2-F1
#
_entry.id   AF-A0A7V9ENY2-F1
#
_cell.length_a   1.000
_cell.length_b   1.000
_cell.length_c   1.000
_cell.angle_alpha   90.00
_cell.angle_beta   90.00
_cell.angle_gamma   90.00
#
_symmetry.space_group_name_H-M   'P 1'
#
loop_
_entity.id
_entity.type
_entity.pdbx_description
1 polymer ?
#
loop_
_entity_poly.entity_id
_entity_poly.type
_entity_poly.pdbx_seq_one_letter_code
_entity_poly.pdbx_strand_id
1 'polypeptide(L)'
;MTAVGVNLELFFVTEVLQLNSLHYGYWAEPSTAAQHILDLRDIQQAQEQYTRELLQVIPADVQSVLDVGCGIGDNARAMLSRGLKVTALSPDENHKRYFEDIRT
;
A
#
# COMPACT_ATOMS: atom_id res chain seq x y z
N MET A 1 2.73 17.25 -27.63
CA MET A 1 3.60 17.30 -26.43
C MET A 1 2.72 17.72 -25.26
N THR A 2 2.14 16.78 -24.53
CA THR A 2 1.53 17.06 -23.24
C THR A 2 2.67 17.17 -22.23
N ALA A 3 2.75 18.28 -21.50
CA ALA A 3 3.67 18.38 -20.39
C ALA A 3 3.33 17.26 -19.40
N VAL A 4 4.26 16.34 -19.16
CA VAL A 4 4.13 15.36 -18.08
C VAL A 4 4.33 16.15 -16.79
N GLY A 5 3.22 16.68 -16.26
CA GLY A 5 3.22 17.32 -14.95
C GLY A 5 3.57 16.27 -13.91
N VAL A 6 4.48 16.60 -13.01
CA VAL A 6 4.73 15.77 -11.82
C VAL A 6 3.42 15.70 -11.04
N ASN A 7 2.92 14.49 -10.78
CA ASN A 7 1.87 14.29 -9.79
C ASN A 7 2.48 14.59 -8.41
N LEU A 8 2.35 15.84 -7.97
CA LEU A 8 3.03 16.36 -6.77
C LEU A 8 2.62 15.62 -5.51
N GLU A 9 1.34 15.24 -5.39
CA GLU A 9 0.84 14.46 -4.26
C GLU A 9 1.57 13.11 -4.21
N LEU A 10 1.55 12.36 -5.31
CA LEU A 10 2.17 11.05 -5.41
C LEU A 10 3.69 11.12 -5.20
N PHE A 11 4.35 12.13 -5.77
CA PHE A 11 5.76 12.39 -5.54
C PHE A 11 6.06 12.67 -4.07
N PHE A 12 5.26 13.50 -3.41
CA PHE A 12 5.50 13.87 -2.02
C PHE A 12 5.35 12.65 -1.10
N VAL A 13 4.28 11.87 -1.26
CA VAL A 13 4.07 10.69 -0.40
C VAL A 13 5.08 9.58 -0.65
N THR A 14 5.53 9.33 -1.90
CA THR A 14 6.48 8.23 -2.17
C THR A 14 7.94 8.64 -2.09
N GLU A 15 8.32 9.82 -2.58
CA GLU A 15 9.73 10.22 -2.66
C GLU A 15 10.19 11.04 -1.45
N VAL A 16 9.31 11.90 -0.90
CA VAL A 16 9.65 12.78 0.22
C VAL A 16 9.35 12.09 1.55
N LEU A 17 8.14 11.56 1.72
CA LEU A 17 7.73 10.87 2.94
C LEU A 17 8.14 9.39 2.97
N GLN A 18 8.57 8.83 1.84
CA GLN A 18 8.98 7.42 1.71
C GLN A 18 7.91 6.43 2.16
N LEU A 19 6.64 6.73 1.90
CA LEU A 19 5.54 5.81 2.22
C LEU A 19 5.42 4.74 1.13
N ASN A 20 5.31 3.48 1.57
CA ASN A 20 5.07 2.35 0.67
C ASN A 20 3.58 2.11 0.38
N SER A 21 2.70 2.81 1.11
CA SER A 21 1.26 2.65 1.07
C SER A 21 0.57 4.00 1.14
N LEU A 22 -0.61 4.11 0.52
CA LEU A 22 -1.43 5.34 0.49
C LEU A 22 -2.72 5.23 1.33
N HIS A 23 -2.81 4.20 2.17
CA HIS A 23 -3.95 3.97 3.08
C HIS A 23 -3.59 4.31 4.52
N TYR A 24 -4.59 4.24 5.41
CA TYR A 24 -4.41 4.45 6.84
C TYR A 24 -3.46 3.43 7.48
N GLY A 25 -2.88 3.81 8.61
CA GLY A 25 -2.20 2.88 9.51
C GLY A 25 -3.17 2.18 10.47
N TYR A 26 -2.72 1.06 11.02
CA TYR A 26 -3.41 0.31 12.07
C TYR A 26 -2.51 0.19 13.30
N TRP A 27 -3.04 0.63 14.45
CA TRP A 27 -2.40 0.45 15.75
C TRP A 27 -3.22 -0.55 16.55
N ALA A 28 -2.66 -1.74 16.81
CA ALA A 28 -3.33 -2.76 17.61
C ALA A 28 -3.65 -2.27 19.03
N GLU A 29 -2.76 -1.44 19.59
CA GLU A 29 -2.92 -0.81 20.90
C GLU A 29 -2.84 0.72 20.75
N PRO A 30 -3.93 1.41 20.36
CA PRO A 30 -3.93 2.85 20.12
C PRO A 30 -3.48 3.68 21.33
N SER A 31 -3.69 3.13 22.53
CA SER A 31 -3.26 3.73 23.80
C SER A 31 -1.75 3.87 23.93
N THR A 32 -0.97 3.05 23.22
CA THR A 32 0.51 3.11 23.19
C THR A 32 1.00 4.17 22.21
N ALA A 33 0.35 4.29 21.05
CA ALA A 33 0.64 5.32 20.04
C ALA A 33 0.39 6.74 20.57
N ALA A 34 -0.57 6.91 21.49
CA ALA A 34 -0.88 8.20 22.10
C ALA A 34 0.13 8.65 23.18
N GLN A 35 1.13 7.83 23.52
CA GLN A 35 2.10 8.11 24.60
C GLN A 35 3.29 8.95 24.12
N HIS A 36 3.47 9.12 22.81
CA HIS A 36 4.54 9.92 22.23
C HIS A 36 4.04 10.74 21.02
N ILE A 37 4.86 11.69 20.59
CA ILE A 37 4.63 12.42 19.34
C ILE A 37 4.99 11.48 18.19
N LEU A 38 4.01 11.18 17.33
CA LEU A 38 4.22 10.32 16.18
C LEU A 38 5.22 10.93 15.19
N ASP A 39 6.11 10.08 14.68
CA ASP A 39 7.00 10.39 13.57
C ASP A 39 6.63 9.62 12.28
N LEU A 40 7.39 9.83 11.20
CA LEU A 40 7.13 9.16 9.92
C LEU A 40 7.32 7.64 10.00
N ARG A 41 8.20 7.15 10.86
CA ARG A 41 8.43 5.72 11.04
C ARG A 41 7.25 5.07 11.73
N ASP A 42 6.66 5.73 12.72
CA ASP A 42 5.42 5.26 13.35
C ASP A 42 4.30 5.09 12.32
N ILE A 43 4.18 6.03 11.38
CA ILE A 43 3.19 5.98 10.30
C ILE A 43 3.45 4.80 9.36
N GLN A 44 4.70 4.62 8.90
CA GLN A 44 5.09 3.49 8.05
C GLN A 44 4.79 2.15 8.74
N GLN A 45 5.15 2.00 10.01
CA GLN A 45 4.90 0.79 10.79
C GLN A 45 3.42 0.49 10.96
N ALA A 46 2.61 1.53 11.16
CA ALA A 46 1.17 1.39 11.26
C ALA A 46 0.56 0.97 9.91
N GLN A 47 1.02 1.51 8.79
CA GLN A 47 0.58 1.07 7.45
C GLN A 47 0.95 -0.38 7.19
N GLU A 48 2.17 -0.81 7.52
CA GLU A 48 2.58 -2.22 7.42
C GLU A 48 1.73 -3.13 8.31
N GLN A 49 1.39 -2.69 9.53
CA GLN A 49 0.49 -3.44 10.41
C GLN A 49 -0.89 -3.56 9.81
N TYR A 50 -1.44 -2.49 9.22
CA TYR A 50 -2.72 -2.54 8.52
C TYR A 50 -2.71 -3.63 7.45
N THR A 51 -1.68 -3.65 6.61
CA THR A 51 -1.51 -4.66 5.56
C THR A 51 -1.40 -6.06 6.14
N ARG A 52 -0.69 -6.26 7.26
CA ARG A 52 -0.64 -7.56 7.96
C ARG A 52 -2.00 -8.03 8.44
N GLU A 53 -2.78 -7.15 9.08
CA GLU A 53 -4.13 -7.47 9.57
C GLU A 53 -5.09 -7.77 8.40
N LEU A 54 -5.02 -6.98 7.33
CA LEU A 54 -5.81 -7.22 6.12
C LEU A 54 -5.56 -8.62 5.56
N LEU A 55 -4.32 -9.07 5.51
CA LEU A 55 -4.03 -10.40 4.99
C LEU A 55 -4.52 -11.52 5.93
N GLN A 56 -4.67 -11.27 7.24
CA GLN A 56 -5.19 -12.28 8.18
C GLN A 56 -6.68 -12.55 7.99
N VAL A 57 -7.44 -11.57 7.47
CA VAL A 57 -8.88 -11.74 7.22
C VAL A 57 -9.19 -12.45 5.89
N ILE A 58 -8.18 -12.68 5.04
CA ILE A 58 -8.33 -13.46 3.80
C ILE A 58 -8.48 -14.95 4.17
N PRO A 59 -9.57 -15.63 3.79
CA PRO A 59 -9.74 -17.05 4.06
C PRO A 59 -8.65 -17.91 3.41
N ALA A 60 -8.27 -19.00 4.09
CA ALA A 60 -7.12 -19.83 3.69
C ALA A 60 -7.30 -20.58 2.36
N ASP A 61 -8.54 -20.77 1.90
CA ASP A 61 -8.87 -21.44 0.64
C ASP A 61 -8.88 -20.50 -0.56
N VAL A 62 -8.76 -19.18 -0.36
CA VAL A 62 -8.67 -18.20 -1.45
C VAL A 62 -7.40 -18.42 -2.26
N GLN A 63 -7.56 -18.54 -3.57
CA GLN A 63 -6.44 -18.69 -4.52
C GLN A 63 -6.18 -17.42 -5.34
N SER A 64 -7.21 -16.58 -5.50
CA SER A 64 -7.13 -15.37 -6.32
C SER A 64 -7.89 -14.21 -5.73
N VAL A 65 -7.35 -12.99 -5.90
CA VAL A 65 -7.92 -11.75 -5.38
C VAL A 65 -7.99 -10.69 -6.48
N LEU A 66 -9.06 -9.90 -6.46
CA LEU A 66 -9.20 -8.65 -7.21
C LEU A 66 -8.99 -7.47 -6.24
N ASP A 67 -7.88 -6.73 -6.41
CA ASP A 67 -7.55 -5.55 -5.62
C ASP A 67 -8.03 -4.28 -6.36
N VAL A 68 -9.23 -3.80 -6.01
CA VAL A 68 -9.88 -2.63 -6.63
C VAL A 68 -9.43 -1.36 -5.93
N GLY A 69 -8.75 -0.48 -6.65
CA GLY A 69 -8.15 0.72 -6.07
C GLY A 69 -6.80 0.41 -5.40
N CYS A 70 -5.97 -0.39 -6.06
CA CYS A 70 -4.71 -0.92 -5.49
C CYS A 70 -3.62 0.13 -5.17
N GLY A 71 -3.85 1.40 -5.52
CA GLY A 71 -2.88 2.49 -5.34
C GLY A 71 -1.53 2.17 -5.96
N ILE A 72 -0.46 2.37 -5.20
CA ILE A 72 0.91 2.02 -5.60
C ILE A 72 1.27 0.55 -5.37
N GLY A 73 0.33 -0.29 -4.94
CA GLY A 73 0.47 -1.76 -4.94
C GLY A 73 0.93 -2.42 -3.65
N ASP A 74 0.82 -1.77 -2.48
CA ASP A 74 1.22 -2.38 -1.19
C ASP A 74 0.49 -3.70 -0.91
N ASN A 75 -0.84 -3.65 -0.81
CA ASN A 75 -1.68 -4.83 -0.58
C ASN A 75 -1.47 -5.89 -1.67
N ALA A 76 -1.43 -5.48 -2.95
CA ALA A 76 -1.20 -6.39 -4.06
C ALA A 76 0.11 -7.17 -3.91
N ARG A 77 1.24 -6.50 -3.59
CA ARG A 77 2.53 -7.15 -3.34
C ARG A 77 2.50 -8.06 -2.12
N ALA A 78 1.83 -7.63 -1.06
CA ALA A 78 1.71 -8.41 0.16
C ALA A 78 0.84 -9.69 -0.03
N MET A 79 -0.16 -9.64 -0.91
CA MET A 79 -0.95 -10.81 -1.32
C MET A 79 -0.17 -11.73 -2.26
N LEU A 80 0.58 -11.17 -3.23
CA LEU A 80 1.45 -11.94 -4.12
C LEU A 80 2.52 -12.70 -3.35
N SER A 81 3.13 -12.09 -2.32
CA SER A 81 4.14 -12.75 -1.48
C SER A 81 3.58 -13.90 -0.65
N ARG A 82 2.26 -13.95 -0.44
CA ARG A 82 1.55 -15.11 0.15
C ARG A 82 1.19 -16.19 -0.87
N GLY A 83 1.54 -16.02 -2.15
CA GLY A 83 1.26 -16.98 -3.22
C GLY A 83 -0.14 -16.86 -3.83
N LEU A 84 -0.88 -15.78 -3.52
CA LEU A 84 -2.18 -15.52 -4.14
C LEU A 84 -1.99 -15.03 -5.58
N LYS A 85 -2.93 -15.38 -6.46
CA LYS A 85 -3.05 -14.77 -7.79
C LYS A 85 -3.78 -13.44 -7.68
N VAL A 86 -3.09 -12.33 -7.90
CA VAL A 86 -3.68 -10.99 -7.72
C VAL A 86 -3.91 -10.30 -9.06
N THR A 87 -5.13 -9.82 -9.27
CA THR A 87 -5.46 -8.82 -10.30
C THR A 87 -5.62 -7.47 -9.60
N ALA A 88 -4.77 -6.50 -9.91
CA ALA A 88 -4.81 -5.17 -9.31
C ALA A 88 -5.35 -4.14 -10.31
N LEU A 89 -6.29 -3.28 -9.88
CA LEU A 89 -6.91 -2.25 -10.70
C LEU A 89 -6.73 -0.88 -10.08
N SER A 90 -6.26 0.08 -10.89
CA SER A 90 -6.23 1.49 -10.52
C SER A 90 -6.70 2.38 -11.66
N PRO A 91 -7.50 3.42 -11.38
CA PRO A 91 -7.89 4.39 -12.40
C PRO A 91 -6.81 5.45 -12.70
N ASP A 92 -5.73 5.54 -11.91
CA ASP A 92 -4.67 6.54 -12.09
C ASP A 92 -3.48 5.96 -12.89
N GLU A 93 -3.20 6.55 -14.05
CA GLU A 93 -2.10 6.15 -14.94
C GLU A 93 -0.72 6.32 -14.28
N ASN A 94 -0.57 7.24 -13.32
CA ASN A 94 0.68 7.45 -12.60
C ASN A 94 1.06 6.25 -11.72
N HIS A 95 0.10 5.40 -11.33
CA HIS A 95 0.38 4.20 -10.56
C HIS A 95 1.07 3.11 -11.39
N LYS A 96 0.97 3.15 -12.72
CA LYS A 96 1.54 2.13 -13.62
C LYS A 96 3.02 1.85 -13.34
N ARG A 97 3.80 2.89 -13.05
CA ARG A 97 5.25 2.78 -12.78
C ARG A 97 5.60 1.87 -11.59
N TYR A 98 4.69 1.71 -10.62
CA TYR A 98 4.91 0.90 -9.43
C TYR A 98 4.58 -0.59 -9.63
N PHE A 99 4.18 -0.97 -10.84
CA PHE A 99 3.90 -2.36 -11.22
C PHE A 99 4.83 -2.85 -12.36
N GLU A 100 5.82 -2.05 -12.76
CA GLU A 100 6.75 -2.41 -13.85
C GLU A 100 7.66 -3.60 -13.47
N ASP A 101 7.96 -3.77 -12.18
CA ASP A 101 8.76 -4.84 -11.59
C ASP A 101 7.91 -6.06 -11.15
N ILE A 102 6.58 -5.91 -11.12
CA ILE A 102 5.64 -6.96 -10.77
C ILE A 102 5.29 -7.72 -12.05
N ARG A 103 6.09 -8.73 -12.39
CA ARG A 103 5.74 -9.68 -13.44
C ARG A 103 4.72 -10.69 -12.89
N THR A 104 3.47 -10.58 -13.34
CA THR A 104 2.47 -11.65 -13.28
C THR A 104 2.51 -12.53 -14.51
#